data_AF-R7J7M5-F1
#
_entry.id   AF-R7J7M5-F1
#
_cell.length_a   1.000
_cell.length_b   1.000
_cell.length_c   1.000
_cell.angle_alpha   90.00
_cell.angle_beta   90.00
_cell.angle_gamma   90.00
#
_symmetry.space_group_name_H-M   'P 1'
#
loop_
_entity.id
_entity.type
_entity.pdbx_description
1 polymer ?
#
loop_
_entity_poly.entity_id
_entity_poly.type
_entity_poly.pdbx_seq_one_letter_code
_entity_poly.pdbx_strand_id
1 'polypeptide(L)'
;MRRIKRWCLRGGGSLTASKPDEFVKQDKKEDNKKLTTGQKVGIGAGILASGGIIAAAILSKGKTLKPANFAEHIEFVKANTMEEAVEFAKKNFGIKKFDLGDDLEFANWVNEGLANINNRFKGKANMPEKVIFDEKFFTKKPKAAAYCSKISDTIAFNKEYFSDKLITKVKHNLELIFPEYNPEKHEFKNLVVHGEDTNIKNKLAQHYFKILENPDKYTRFDAMNADMLFDDYVAAIKFSEKNPTHWIKKCEENEKVKKLLENNGIDLSVQNFNKLSQDEKEAFMKKFYSVLIKNNVNLTGHASHRGNSKFDDLYHEMGHLLHNKNTCLKDSFWGRLSTKSTKAFMADKEKLKTAGKISWYAQKNPQEFVAECFNALCAGSKLPDDVMKMYEYYKGPKLPDM
;
A
#
# COMPACT_ATOMS: atom_id res chain seq x y z
N MET A 1 -43.56 11.33 1.24
CA MET A 1 -42.69 11.83 2.33
C MET A 1 -43.09 11.22 3.66
N ARG A 2 -42.38 10.19 4.14
CA ARG A 2 -42.50 9.68 5.52
C ARG A 2 -41.09 9.45 6.07
N ARG A 3 -40.83 10.10 7.20
CA ARG A 3 -39.55 10.18 7.91
C ARG A 3 -39.09 8.79 8.37
N ILE A 4 -37.91 8.38 7.92
CA ILE A 4 -37.18 7.25 8.51
C ILE A 4 -36.58 7.72 9.84
N LYS A 5 -37.01 7.08 10.93
CA LYS A 5 -36.42 7.26 12.27
C LYS A 5 -35.00 6.70 12.25
N ARG A 6 -34.02 7.59 12.46
CA ARG A 6 -32.66 7.24 12.89
C ARG A 6 -32.75 6.35 14.14
N TRP A 7 -32.22 5.15 14.06
CA TRP A 7 -31.83 4.41 15.24
C TRP A 7 -30.54 5.01 15.80
N CYS A 8 -30.64 5.52 17.04
CA CYS A 8 -29.49 5.91 17.84
C CYS A 8 -28.67 4.65 18.20
N LEU A 9 -27.45 4.55 17.68
CA LEU A 9 -26.40 3.77 18.32
C LEU A 9 -26.03 4.48 19.63
N ARG A 10 -26.47 3.91 20.76
CA ARG A 10 -26.00 4.34 22.09
C ARG A 10 -24.55 3.88 22.26
N GLY A 11 -23.64 4.86 22.27
CA GLY A 11 -22.28 4.87 22.80
C GLY A 11 -21.53 3.55 22.98
N GLY A 12 -20.90 3.05 21.91
CA GLY A 12 -19.72 2.17 21.99
C GLY A 12 -18.45 2.99 21.78
N GLY A 13 -17.42 2.77 22.60
CA GLY A 13 -16.13 3.44 22.44
C GLY A 13 -15.37 2.88 21.24
N SER A 14 -14.76 3.75 20.43
CA SER A 14 -13.79 3.38 19.39
C SER A 14 -12.38 3.74 19.86
N LEU A 15 -11.42 2.84 19.67
CA LEU A 15 -10.02 3.03 20.04
C LEU A 15 -9.18 3.25 18.76
N THR A 16 -8.74 4.49 18.51
CA THR A 16 -7.84 4.86 17.40
C THR A 16 -6.38 4.93 17.85
N ALA A 17 -5.41 4.73 16.96
CA ALA A 17 -3.98 4.85 17.27
C ALA A 17 -3.49 6.32 17.14
N SER A 18 -2.60 6.79 18.04
CA SER A 18 -1.93 8.10 17.96
C SER A 18 -0.38 7.99 17.92
N LYS A 19 0.26 9.03 17.37
CA LYS A 19 1.69 9.14 16.96
C LYS A 19 2.71 9.03 18.13
N PRO A 20 3.95 8.55 17.89
CA PRO A 20 5.03 8.59 18.87
C PRO A 20 6.04 9.75 18.69
N ASP A 21 6.62 10.15 19.82
CA ASP A 21 7.55 11.27 20.09
C ASP A 21 8.99 11.12 19.52
N GLU A 22 9.73 12.23 19.58
CA GLU A 22 11.04 12.53 19.01
C GLU A 22 12.24 11.79 19.64
N PHE A 23 13.24 11.42 18.81
CA PHE A 23 14.61 11.12 19.26
C PHE A 23 15.71 11.52 18.24
N VAL A 24 16.92 11.58 18.78
CA VAL A 24 18.07 12.48 18.53
C VAL A 24 18.94 12.15 17.28
N LYS A 25 19.56 13.19 16.69
CA LYS A 25 20.49 13.16 15.55
C LYS A 25 21.82 12.42 15.86
N GLN A 26 22.37 11.72 14.87
CA GLN A 26 23.77 11.27 14.87
C GLN A 26 24.53 11.74 13.62
N ASP A 27 25.78 12.16 13.86
CA ASP A 27 26.66 12.84 12.92
C ASP A 27 27.29 11.95 11.84
N LYS A 28 27.56 12.58 10.69
CA LYS A 28 28.21 11.98 9.52
C LYS A 28 29.73 11.92 9.68
N LYS A 29 30.35 10.80 9.27
CA LYS A 29 31.74 10.76 8.80
C LYS A 29 31.80 10.17 7.39
N GLU A 30 32.51 10.87 6.51
CA GLU A 30 32.80 10.48 5.13
C GLU A 30 34.01 9.55 5.08
N ASP A 31 33.94 8.48 4.27
CA ASP A 31 35.11 7.69 3.89
C ASP A 31 35.08 7.39 2.39
N ASN A 32 36.12 7.86 1.69
CA ASN A 32 36.38 7.59 0.28
C ASN A 32 37.11 6.24 0.12
N LYS A 33 36.49 5.25 -0.56
CA LYS A 33 37.17 4.01 -0.99
C LYS A 33 37.07 3.78 -2.50
N LYS A 34 38.22 3.48 -3.12
CA LYS A 34 38.42 3.17 -4.55
C LYS A 34 37.99 1.73 -4.91
N LEU A 35 37.60 1.52 -6.17
CA LEU A 35 37.00 0.30 -6.74
C LEU A 35 38.01 -0.83 -7.04
N THR A 36 37.55 -2.09 -6.99
CA THR A 36 38.37 -3.29 -7.26
C THR A 36 38.13 -3.88 -8.66
N THR A 37 39.07 -4.73 -9.11
CA THR A 37 39.21 -5.20 -10.50
C THR A 37 37.98 -5.92 -11.07
N GLY A 38 37.18 -6.62 -10.25
CA GLY A 38 35.93 -7.26 -10.70
C GLY A 38 34.82 -6.27 -11.11
N GLN A 39 34.88 -5.03 -10.64
CA GLN A 39 33.91 -3.97 -10.97
C GLN A 39 34.20 -3.31 -12.34
N LYS A 40 35.38 -3.56 -12.93
CA LYS A 40 35.77 -3.03 -14.25
C LYS A 40 35.14 -3.78 -15.42
N VAL A 41 34.70 -5.02 -15.22
CA VAL A 41 34.17 -5.89 -16.29
C VAL A 41 32.66 -5.70 -16.51
N GLY A 42 31.92 -5.22 -15.50
CA GLY A 42 30.47 -4.96 -15.59
C GLY A 42 30.10 -3.59 -16.16
N ILE A 43 31.07 -2.69 -16.33
CA ILE A 43 30.90 -1.40 -17.00
C ILE A 43 31.42 -1.63 -18.41
N GLY A 44 30.52 -1.85 -19.38
CA GLY A 44 30.87 -2.08 -20.77
C GLY A 44 31.94 -1.10 -21.26
N ALA A 45 32.87 -1.60 -22.08
CA ALA A 45 34.11 -0.96 -22.52
C ALA A 45 33.99 0.42 -23.22
N GLY A 46 32.80 1.03 -23.28
CA GLY A 46 32.56 2.33 -23.90
C GLY A 46 32.66 3.55 -22.97
N ILE A 47 32.62 3.40 -21.63
CA ILE A 47 32.55 4.56 -20.71
C ILE A 47 33.92 5.01 -20.19
N LEU A 48 34.96 4.17 -20.28
CA LEU A 48 36.27 4.46 -19.69
C LEU A 48 37.24 5.24 -20.59
N ALA A 49 36.87 5.53 -21.84
CA ALA A 49 37.79 6.18 -22.79
C ALA A 49 37.83 7.72 -22.69
N SER A 50 37.07 8.37 -21.81
CA SER A 50 37.14 9.83 -21.65
C SER A 50 36.81 10.32 -20.23
N GLY A 51 37.86 10.68 -19.47
CA GLY A 51 37.79 11.66 -18.38
C GLY A 51 37.14 11.22 -17.07
N GLY A 52 37.96 10.86 -16.07
CA GLY A 52 37.54 10.46 -14.72
C GLY A 52 36.71 11.49 -13.91
N ILE A 53 36.50 12.70 -14.43
CA ILE A 53 35.63 13.73 -13.84
C ILE A 53 34.18 13.60 -14.35
N ILE A 54 33.98 13.11 -15.59
CA ILE A 54 32.65 12.99 -16.21
C ILE A 54 31.91 11.76 -15.64
N ALA A 55 32.60 10.64 -15.47
CA ALA A 55 32.03 9.44 -14.85
C ALA A 55 31.55 9.71 -13.41
N ALA A 56 32.32 10.45 -12.60
CA ALA A 56 31.92 10.80 -11.24
C ALA A 56 30.66 11.69 -11.19
N ALA A 57 30.51 12.64 -12.12
CA ALA A 57 29.33 13.50 -12.21
C ALA A 57 28.07 12.75 -12.67
N ILE A 58 28.19 11.84 -13.65
CA ILE A 58 27.10 10.97 -14.14
C ILE A 58 26.70 9.93 -13.09
N LEU A 59 27.64 9.46 -12.25
CA LEU A 59 27.38 8.48 -11.20
C LEU A 59 26.78 9.10 -9.92
N SER A 60 27.08 10.36 -9.60
CA SER A 60 26.78 10.96 -8.29
C SER A 60 25.57 11.89 -8.24
N LYS A 61 25.14 12.47 -9.37
CA LYS A 61 23.88 13.23 -9.43
C LYS A 61 22.75 12.28 -9.86
N GLY A 62 21.62 12.31 -9.16
CA GLY A 62 20.34 11.79 -9.68
C GLY A 62 20.15 12.27 -11.11
N LYS A 63 19.49 11.49 -11.98
CA LYS A 63 19.03 12.05 -13.26
C LYS A 63 18.30 13.34 -12.91
N THR A 64 18.83 14.49 -13.32
CA THR A 64 18.19 15.79 -13.12
C THR A 64 17.08 15.85 -14.17
N LEU A 65 16.09 15.00 -14.00
CA LEU A 65 14.91 14.99 -14.83
C LEU A 65 14.16 16.27 -14.50
N LYS A 66 14.07 17.14 -15.50
CA LYS A 66 13.13 18.25 -15.43
C LYS A 66 11.75 17.64 -15.14
N PRO A 67 11.00 18.17 -14.17
CA PRO A 67 9.62 17.75 -13.98
C PRO A 67 8.85 17.85 -15.30
N ALA A 68 7.85 17.01 -15.47
CA ALA A 68 6.97 17.14 -16.62
C ALA A 68 6.25 18.50 -16.57
N ASN A 69 5.66 18.89 -17.70
CA ASN A 69 4.91 20.13 -17.84
C ASN A 69 3.57 19.86 -18.53
N PHE A 70 2.77 19.00 -17.90
CA PHE A 70 1.39 18.77 -18.31
C PHE A 70 0.47 19.81 -17.67
N ALA A 71 -0.81 19.81 -18.06
CA ALA A 71 -1.82 20.62 -17.39
C ALA A 71 -1.85 20.30 -15.89
N GLU A 72 -1.96 21.32 -15.04
CA GLU A 72 -1.99 21.12 -13.57
C GLU A 72 -3.14 20.23 -13.13
N HIS A 73 -4.27 20.36 -13.82
CA HIS A 73 -5.45 19.55 -13.66
C HIS A 73 -5.91 18.99 -15.00
N ILE A 74 -6.14 17.68 -15.04
CA ILE A 74 -6.68 16.94 -16.17
C ILE A 74 -7.98 16.31 -15.68
N GLU A 75 -9.09 16.73 -16.26
CA GLU A 75 -10.39 16.09 -16.05
C GLU A 75 -10.42 14.79 -16.85
N PHE A 76 -10.62 13.66 -16.17
CA PHE A 76 -10.77 12.38 -16.84
C PHE A 76 -12.17 12.29 -17.46
N VAL A 77 -12.21 12.05 -18.77
CA VAL A 77 -13.43 11.73 -19.50
C VAL A 77 -13.31 10.29 -20.00
N LYS A 78 -14.29 9.46 -19.66
CA LYS A 78 -14.32 8.06 -20.08
C LYS A 78 -14.44 7.99 -21.60
N ALA A 79 -13.50 7.28 -22.23
CA ALA A 79 -13.50 6.99 -23.66
C ALA A 79 -14.56 5.94 -24.01
N ASN A 80 -15.21 6.13 -25.16
CA ASN A 80 -16.18 5.20 -25.75
C ASN A 80 -15.52 4.21 -26.72
N THR A 81 -14.32 4.52 -27.23
CA THR A 81 -13.55 3.62 -28.08
C THR A 81 -12.09 3.50 -27.64
N MET A 82 -11.39 2.46 -28.11
CA MET A 82 -9.97 2.27 -27.82
C MET A 82 -9.12 3.38 -28.42
N GLU A 83 -9.49 3.90 -29.59
CA GLU A 83 -8.81 5.02 -30.24
C GLU A 83 -8.86 6.27 -29.36
N GLU A 84 -10.05 6.61 -28.84
CA GLU A 84 -10.22 7.74 -27.91
C GLU A 84 -9.38 7.55 -26.64
N ALA A 85 -9.31 6.33 -26.08
CA ALA A 85 -8.51 6.04 -24.90
C ALA A 85 -6.99 6.19 -25.17
N VAL A 86 -6.53 5.71 -26.32
CA VAL A 86 -5.13 5.85 -26.77
C VAL A 86 -4.78 7.31 -27.04
N GLU A 87 -5.68 8.07 -27.67
CA GLU A 87 -5.50 9.50 -27.91
C GLU A 87 -5.45 10.30 -26.61
N PHE A 88 -6.32 9.99 -25.65
CA PHE A 88 -6.28 10.59 -24.32
C PHE A 88 -4.91 10.38 -23.67
N ALA A 89 -4.42 9.14 -23.66
CA ALA A 89 -3.12 8.79 -23.08
C ALA A 89 -1.95 9.53 -23.76
N LYS A 90 -1.95 9.58 -25.09
CA LYS A 90 -0.93 10.29 -25.89
C LYS A 90 -0.95 11.79 -25.62
N LYS A 91 -2.13 12.42 -25.71
CA LYS A 91 -2.29 13.88 -25.62
C LYS A 91 -1.99 14.40 -24.21
N ASN A 92 -2.50 13.73 -23.19
CA ASN A 92 -2.46 14.23 -21.82
C ASN A 92 -1.20 13.80 -21.06
N PHE A 93 -0.60 12.66 -21.41
CA PHE A 93 0.52 12.08 -20.67
C PHE A 93 1.77 11.83 -21.52
N GLY A 94 1.72 12.07 -22.84
CA GLY A 94 2.85 11.84 -23.74
C GLY A 94 3.22 10.36 -23.91
N ILE A 95 2.29 9.43 -23.63
CA ILE A 95 2.55 8.00 -23.74
C ILE A 95 2.75 7.63 -25.21
N LYS A 96 3.92 7.06 -25.55
CA LYS A 96 4.30 6.71 -26.92
C LYS A 96 3.66 5.39 -27.37
N LYS A 97 3.55 4.41 -26.47
CA LYS A 97 2.90 3.12 -26.72
C LYS A 97 1.87 2.83 -25.64
N PHE A 98 0.60 2.82 -26.01
CA PHE A 98 -0.51 2.44 -25.14
C PHE A 98 -1.22 1.25 -25.79
N ASP A 99 -0.98 0.04 -25.29
CA ASP A 99 -1.31 -1.22 -25.96
C ASP A 99 -1.91 -2.21 -24.95
N LEU A 100 -3.21 -2.10 -24.74
CA LEU A 100 -3.99 -2.88 -23.79
C LEU A 100 -4.98 -3.80 -24.53
N GLY A 101 -4.67 -4.16 -25.79
CA GLY A 101 -5.58 -4.87 -26.68
C GLY A 101 -6.93 -4.15 -26.82
N ASP A 102 -8.01 -4.91 -26.90
CA ASP A 102 -9.39 -4.39 -27.04
C ASP A 102 -10.08 -4.11 -25.69
N ASP A 103 -9.30 -4.08 -24.59
CA ASP A 103 -9.84 -3.90 -23.25
C ASP A 103 -10.04 -2.42 -22.89
N LEU A 104 -11.12 -1.83 -23.43
CA LEU A 104 -11.48 -0.43 -23.23
C LEU A 104 -11.73 -0.05 -21.77
N GLU A 105 -12.29 -0.97 -20.98
CA GLU A 105 -12.56 -0.71 -19.58
C GLU A 105 -11.25 -0.59 -18.79
N PHE A 106 -10.27 -1.46 -19.06
CA PHE A 106 -8.92 -1.38 -18.47
C PHE A 106 -8.15 -0.15 -18.96
N ALA A 107 -8.25 0.19 -20.24
CA ALA A 107 -7.68 1.41 -20.79
C ALA A 107 -8.20 2.68 -20.09
N ASN A 108 -9.52 2.75 -19.85
CA ASN A 108 -10.14 3.83 -19.10
C ASN A 108 -9.66 3.88 -17.64
N TRP A 109 -9.57 2.73 -16.96
CA TRP A 109 -9.02 2.65 -15.61
C TRP A 109 -7.58 3.16 -15.53
N VAL A 110 -6.72 2.77 -16.48
CA VAL A 110 -5.34 3.29 -16.54
C VAL A 110 -5.33 4.81 -16.71
N ASN A 111 -6.11 5.35 -17.65
CA ASN A 111 -6.16 6.78 -17.92
C ASN A 111 -6.70 7.59 -16.73
N GLU A 112 -7.74 7.11 -16.04
CA GLU A 112 -8.28 7.73 -14.83
C GLU A 112 -7.22 7.75 -13.72
N GLY A 113 -6.52 6.62 -13.50
CA GLY A 113 -5.46 6.53 -12.51
C GLY A 113 -4.26 7.45 -12.82
N LEU A 114 -3.84 7.55 -14.08
CA LEU A 114 -2.78 8.47 -14.50
C LEU A 114 -3.19 9.94 -14.37
N ALA A 115 -4.44 10.29 -14.69
CA ALA A 115 -4.99 11.63 -14.45
C ALA A 115 -4.94 11.98 -12.96
N ASN A 116 -5.34 11.05 -12.09
CA ASN A 116 -5.26 11.23 -10.65
C ASN A 116 -3.83 11.50 -10.17
N ILE A 117 -2.84 10.73 -10.65
CA ILE A 117 -1.43 10.98 -10.34
C ILE A 117 -0.99 12.36 -10.85
N ASN A 118 -1.31 12.70 -12.11
CA ASN A 118 -0.96 14.00 -12.68
C ASN A 118 -1.45 15.15 -11.81
N ASN A 119 -2.73 15.10 -11.41
CA ASN A 119 -3.41 16.14 -10.65
C ASN A 119 -2.81 16.27 -9.25
N ARG A 120 -2.46 15.14 -8.61
CA ARG A 120 -1.72 15.13 -7.34
C ARG A 120 -0.35 15.79 -7.47
N PHE A 121 0.29 15.68 -8.64
CA PHE A 121 1.57 16.31 -8.96
C PHE A 121 1.46 17.69 -9.61
N LYS A 122 0.25 18.25 -9.78
CA LYS A 122 0.02 19.53 -10.47
C LYS A 122 0.72 19.58 -11.83
N GLY A 123 0.56 18.54 -12.65
CA GLY A 123 1.14 18.49 -14.00
C GLY A 123 2.62 18.08 -14.08
N LYS A 124 3.27 17.85 -12.93
CA LYS A 124 4.74 17.66 -12.83
C LYS A 124 5.20 16.20 -12.76
N ALA A 125 4.28 15.24 -12.75
CA ALA A 125 4.61 13.83 -12.71
C ALA A 125 5.23 13.37 -14.04
N ASN A 126 6.38 12.71 -13.98
CA ASN A 126 6.96 12.06 -15.14
C ASN A 126 6.21 10.75 -15.45
N MET A 127 5.39 10.78 -16.48
CA MET A 127 4.58 9.64 -16.95
C MET A 127 5.43 8.57 -17.66
N PRO A 128 4.94 7.32 -17.74
CA PRO A 128 5.65 6.25 -18.44
C PRO A 128 5.64 6.52 -19.96
N GLU A 129 6.67 6.05 -20.67
CA GLU A 129 6.65 6.09 -22.13
C GLU A 129 5.72 5.03 -22.72
N LYS A 130 5.53 3.92 -22.01
CA LYS A 130 4.75 2.78 -22.48
C LYS A 130 3.85 2.21 -21.40
N VAL A 131 2.62 1.90 -21.75
CA VAL A 131 1.69 1.13 -20.94
C VAL A 131 1.14 -0.02 -21.77
N ILE A 132 1.38 -1.26 -21.35
CA ILE A 132 1.10 -2.44 -22.17
C ILE A 132 0.55 -3.63 -21.37
N PHE A 133 -0.10 -4.57 -22.05
CA PHE A 133 -0.15 -5.95 -21.58
C PHE A 133 1.10 -6.71 -22.03
N ASP A 134 1.75 -7.45 -21.12
CA ASP A 134 2.95 -8.25 -21.41
C ASP A 134 2.70 -9.75 -21.11
N GLU A 135 1.90 -10.37 -21.98
CA GLU A 135 1.52 -11.78 -21.84
C GLU A 135 2.73 -12.71 -21.71
N LYS A 136 3.82 -12.42 -22.44
CA LYS A 136 5.03 -13.24 -22.44
C LYS A 136 5.72 -13.23 -21.08
N PHE A 137 5.79 -12.08 -20.42
CA PHE A 137 6.33 -12.00 -19.07
C PHE A 137 5.42 -12.71 -18.07
N PHE A 138 4.11 -12.44 -18.12
CA PHE A 138 3.17 -12.95 -17.12
C PHE A 138 2.83 -14.43 -17.28
N THR A 139 3.01 -15.02 -18.47
CA THR A 139 3.00 -16.49 -18.62
C THR A 139 4.04 -17.16 -17.73
N LYS A 140 5.19 -16.50 -17.50
CA LYS A 140 6.26 -17.00 -16.61
C LYS A 140 6.06 -16.58 -15.15
N LYS A 141 5.26 -15.54 -14.90
CA LYS A 141 4.98 -14.99 -13.56
C LYS A 141 3.48 -14.72 -13.37
N PRO A 142 2.64 -15.76 -13.40
CA PRO A 142 1.18 -15.58 -13.46
C PRO A 142 0.57 -14.93 -12.21
N LYS A 143 1.30 -14.93 -11.09
CA LYS A 143 0.87 -14.35 -9.81
C LYS A 143 1.20 -12.87 -9.66
N ALA A 144 1.99 -12.29 -10.56
CA ALA A 144 2.30 -10.86 -10.52
C ALA A 144 1.20 -10.08 -11.25
N ALA A 145 0.70 -9.01 -10.64
CA ALA A 145 -0.33 -8.16 -11.22
C ALA A 145 0.27 -7.22 -12.27
N ALA A 146 1.36 -6.54 -11.94
CA ALA A 146 2.03 -5.59 -12.80
C ALA A 146 3.55 -5.60 -12.59
N TYR A 147 4.27 -4.87 -13.43
CA TYR A 147 5.66 -4.49 -13.17
C TYR A 147 6.03 -3.18 -13.87
N CYS A 148 7.01 -2.48 -13.30
CA CYS A 148 7.69 -1.33 -13.90
C CYS A 148 9.08 -1.69 -14.43
N SER A 149 9.33 -1.48 -15.73
CA SER A 149 10.65 -1.60 -16.35
C SER A 149 11.43 -0.29 -16.28
N LYS A 150 12.57 -0.32 -15.57
CA LYS A 150 13.47 0.85 -15.44
C LYS A 150 14.14 1.26 -16.76
N ILE A 151 14.36 0.29 -17.64
CA ILE A 151 15.15 0.48 -18.87
C ILE A 151 14.27 1.07 -19.98
N SER A 152 13.03 0.61 -20.08
CA SER A 152 12.12 0.98 -21.17
C SER A 152 11.01 1.95 -20.74
N ASP A 153 11.06 2.45 -19.50
CA ASP A 153 10.07 3.39 -18.92
C ASP A 153 8.64 2.88 -19.14
N THR A 154 8.45 1.59 -18.87
CA THR A 154 7.23 0.84 -19.20
C THR A 154 6.54 0.37 -17.95
N ILE A 155 5.22 0.56 -17.88
CA ILE A 155 4.36 -0.16 -16.94
C ILE A 155 3.66 -1.26 -17.74
N ALA A 156 3.77 -2.49 -17.26
CA ALA A 156 3.17 -3.64 -17.90
C ALA A 156 2.22 -4.35 -16.94
N PHE A 157 1.07 -4.80 -17.45
CA PHE A 157 0.01 -5.42 -16.67
C PHE A 157 -0.25 -6.86 -17.11
N ASN A 158 -0.70 -7.67 -16.14
CA ASN A 158 -1.13 -9.04 -16.35
C ASN A 158 -2.63 -9.09 -16.65
N LYS A 159 -2.98 -9.21 -17.92
CA LYS A 159 -4.37 -9.26 -18.37
C LYS A 159 -5.21 -10.32 -17.63
N GLU A 160 -4.67 -11.50 -17.38
CA GLU A 160 -5.39 -12.57 -16.69
C GLU A 160 -5.60 -12.30 -15.20
N TYR A 161 -4.63 -11.64 -14.54
CA TYR A 161 -4.76 -11.24 -13.13
C TYR A 161 -5.93 -10.25 -12.95
N PHE A 162 -6.07 -9.32 -13.90
CA PHE A 162 -7.14 -8.33 -13.92
C PHE A 162 -8.37 -8.78 -14.72
N SER A 163 -8.65 -10.09 -14.74
CA SER A 163 -9.86 -10.62 -15.38
C SER A 163 -11.04 -10.68 -14.41
N ASP A 164 -12.25 -10.88 -14.93
CA ASP A 164 -13.48 -11.02 -14.12
C ASP A 164 -13.45 -12.22 -13.16
N LYS A 165 -12.51 -13.16 -13.35
CA LYS A 165 -12.25 -14.24 -12.39
C LYS A 165 -11.95 -13.70 -10.98
N LEU A 166 -11.44 -12.47 -10.87
CA LEU A 166 -11.17 -11.81 -9.61
C LEU A 166 -12.46 -11.54 -8.81
N ILE A 167 -13.57 -11.21 -9.48
CA ILE A 167 -14.87 -11.00 -8.82
C ILE A 167 -15.29 -12.28 -8.09
N THR A 168 -15.17 -13.43 -8.75
CA THR A 168 -15.48 -14.74 -8.15
C THR A 168 -14.60 -15.05 -6.94
N LYS A 169 -13.28 -14.83 -7.06
CA LYS A 169 -12.32 -15.01 -5.95
C LYS A 169 -12.70 -14.14 -4.74
N VAL A 170 -12.97 -12.86 -4.98
CA VAL A 170 -13.32 -11.90 -3.93
C VAL A 170 -14.64 -12.25 -3.28
N LYS A 171 -15.66 -12.60 -4.07
CA LYS A 171 -16.95 -13.06 -3.56
C LYS A 171 -16.78 -14.25 -2.62
N HIS A 172 -15.99 -15.25 -3.02
CA HIS A 172 -15.69 -16.40 -2.18
C HIS A 172 -15.00 -16.01 -0.87
N ASN A 173 -14.01 -15.11 -0.92
CA ASN A 173 -13.34 -14.62 0.30
C ASN A 173 -14.29 -13.85 1.23
N LEU A 174 -15.23 -13.08 0.67
CA LEU A 174 -16.23 -12.34 1.45
C LEU A 174 -17.25 -13.28 2.09
N GLU A 175 -17.66 -14.36 1.42
CA GLU A 175 -18.52 -15.41 1.99
C GLU A 175 -17.89 -16.07 3.23
N LEU A 176 -16.55 -16.19 3.28
CA LEU A 176 -15.85 -16.72 4.47
C LEU A 176 -15.89 -15.76 5.66
N ILE A 177 -15.92 -14.44 5.42
CA ILE A 177 -15.98 -13.42 6.48
C ILE A 177 -17.44 -13.19 6.92
N PHE A 178 -18.38 -13.27 5.98
CA PHE A 178 -19.78 -12.93 6.14
C PHE A 178 -20.66 -14.13 5.70
N PRO A 179 -20.76 -15.18 6.53
CA PRO A 179 -21.36 -16.45 6.13
C PRO A 179 -22.89 -16.39 5.91
N GLU A 180 -23.58 -15.39 6.43
CA GLU A 180 -25.04 -15.29 6.32
C GLU A 180 -25.45 -13.81 6.17
N TYR A 181 -26.31 -13.50 5.20
CA TYR A 181 -26.84 -12.16 4.93
C TYR A 181 -28.34 -12.11 5.23
N ASN A 182 -28.77 -11.13 6.03
CA ASN A 182 -30.18 -10.82 6.25
C ASN A 182 -30.58 -9.62 5.35
N PRO A 183 -31.35 -9.86 4.26
CA PRO A 183 -31.72 -8.81 3.32
C PRO A 183 -32.74 -7.80 3.90
N GLU A 184 -33.58 -8.20 4.86
CA GLU A 184 -34.58 -7.30 5.45
C GLU A 184 -33.93 -6.24 6.34
N LYS A 185 -32.87 -6.63 7.05
CA LYS A 185 -32.14 -5.75 7.97
C LYS A 185 -30.94 -5.08 7.32
N HIS A 186 -30.54 -5.53 6.13
CA HIS A 186 -29.30 -5.12 5.48
C HIS A 186 -28.08 -5.36 6.40
N GLU A 187 -28.00 -6.56 6.96
CA GLU A 187 -27.01 -6.93 7.98
C GLU A 187 -26.41 -8.31 7.68
N PHE A 188 -25.10 -8.46 7.89
CA PHE A 188 -24.46 -9.77 7.91
C PHE A 188 -24.48 -10.37 9.32
N LYS A 189 -24.63 -11.69 9.40
CA LYS A 189 -24.23 -12.43 10.58
C LYS A 189 -22.72 -12.34 10.70
N ASN A 190 -22.27 -11.66 11.74
CA ASN A 190 -20.85 -11.44 11.94
C ASN A 190 -20.17 -12.73 12.40
N LEU A 191 -19.27 -13.26 11.56
CA LEU A 191 -18.22 -14.14 12.07
C LEU A 191 -17.30 -13.27 12.92
N VAL A 192 -17.20 -13.56 14.20
CA VAL A 192 -16.34 -12.82 15.11
C VAL A 192 -14.92 -13.35 14.99
N VAL A 193 -13.98 -12.51 14.56
CA VAL A 193 -12.55 -12.86 14.50
C VAL A 193 -11.77 -12.06 15.53
N HIS A 194 -10.96 -12.73 16.34
CA HIS A 194 -10.13 -12.08 17.35
C HIS A 194 -9.08 -11.17 16.71
N GLY A 195 -8.99 -9.93 17.21
CA GLY A 195 -7.98 -8.98 16.76
C GLY A 195 -8.20 -8.39 15.36
N GLU A 196 -9.38 -8.59 14.77
CA GLU A 196 -9.75 -7.98 13.48
C GLU A 196 -9.80 -6.45 13.56
N ASP A 197 -9.55 -5.78 12.43
CA ASP A 197 -9.83 -4.33 12.30
C ASP A 197 -11.26 -4.13 11.81
N THR A 198 -12.12 -3.63 12.70
CA THR A 198 -13.54 -3.45 12.41
C THR A 198 -13.79 -2.46 11.28
N ASN A 199 -12.92 -1.45 11.08
CA ASN A 199 -13.09 -0.50 9.98
C ASN A 199 -12.83 -1.15 8.63
N ILE A 200 -11.80 -1.99 8.52
CA ILE A 200 -11.53 -2.74 7.28
C ILE A 200 -12.63 -3.76 7.01
N LYS A 201 -13.09 -4.47 8.04
CA LYS A 201 -14.23 -5.39 7.92
C LYS A 201 -15.49 -4.69 7.40
N ASN A 202 -15.79 -3.49 7.92
CA ASN A 202 -16.94 -2.71 7.44
C ASN A 202 -16.80 -2.29 5.98
N LYS A 203 -15.59 -1.95 5.51
CA LYS A 203 -15.34 -1.69 4.08
C LYS A 203 -15.54 -2.95 3.23
N LEU A 204 -15.06 -4.10 3.70
CA LEU A 204 -15.29 -5.39 3.03
C LEU A 204 -16.80 -5.73 2.97
N ALA A 205 -17.56 -5.45 4.03
CA ALA A 205 -19.01 -5.63 4.04
C ALA A 205 -19.70 -4.74 2.98
N GLN A 206 -19.24 -3.49 2.78
CA GLN A 206 -19.76 -2.61 1.73
C GLN A 206 -19.55 -3.18 0.32
N HIS A 207 -18.37 -3.76 0.07
CA HIS A 207 -18.13 -4.48 -1.18
C HIS A 207 -19.09 -5.66 -1.33
N TYR A 208 -19.31 -6.43 -0.27
CA TYR A 208 -20.20 -7.58 -0.34
C TYR A 208 -21.67 -7.21 -0.56
N PHE A 209 -22.17 -6.17 0.11
CA PHE A 209 -23.50 -5.61 -0.19
C PHE A 209 -23.62 -5.19 -1.65
N LYS A 210 -22.60 -4.53 -2.21
CA LYS A 210 -22.61 -4.13 -3.62
C LYS A 210 -22.69 -5.35 -4.56
N ILE A 211 -21.97 -6.43 -4.27
CA ILE A 211 -22.06 -7.69 -5.03
C ILE A 211 -23.46 -8.30 -4.95
N LEU A 212 -24.07 -8.32 -3.76
CA LEU A 212 -25.36 -8.98 -3.54
C LEU A 212 -26.54 -8.18 -4.12
N GLU A 213 -26.49 -6.85 -4.03
CA GLU A 213 -27.61 -5.97 -4.36
C GLU A 213 -27.50 -5.33 -5.74
N ASN A 214 -26.27 -5.14 -6.23
CA ASN A 214 -25.99 -4.47 -7.50
C ASN A 214 -24.87 -5.19 -8.28
N PRO A 215 -24.99 -6.51 -8.55
CA PRO A 215 -23.92 -7.29 -9.18
C PRO A 215 -23.44 -6.69 -10.51
N ASP A 216 -24.36 -6.18 -11.33
CA ASP A 216 -24.05 -5.57 -12.64
C ASP A 216 -23.23 -4.27 -12.54
N LYS A 217 -23.18 -3.65 -11.36
CA LYS A 217 -22.39 -2.44 -11.09
C LYS A 217 -21.09 -2.74 -10.36
N TYR A 218 -20.84 -4.01 -10.02
CA TYR A 218 -19.62 -4.43 -9.34
C TYR A 218 -18.58 -4.84 -10.38
N THR A 219 -17.60 -3.96 -10.61
CA THR A 219 -16.57 -4.16 -11.63
C THR A 219 -15.41 -4.97 -11.07
N ARG A 220 -14.56 -5.51 -11.94
CA ARG A 220 -13.28 -6.11 -11.53
C ARG A 220 -12.37 -5.15 -10.77
N PHE A 221 -12.47 -3.82 -10.96
CA PHE A 221 -11.69 -2.86 -10.18
C PHE A 221 -12.24 -2.66 -8.76
N ASP A 222 -13.56 -2.83 -8.56
CA ASP A 222 -14.12 -2.96 -7.21
C ASP A 222 -13.58 -4.22 -6.54
N ALA A 223 -13.48 -5.32 -7.29
CA ALA A 223 -12.88 -6.57 -6.81
C ALA A 223 -11.40 -6.39 -6.42
N MET A 224 -10.60 -5.65 -7.21
CA MET A 224 -9.20 -5.35 -6.87
C MET A 224 -9.09 -4.62 -5.53
N ASN A 225 -9.92 -3.59 -5.32
CA ASN A 225 -9.94 -2.87 -4.05
C ASN A 225 -10.30 -3.80 -2.87
N ALA A 226 -11.32 -4.64 -3.05
CA ALA A 226 -11.70 -5.61 -2.03
C ALA A 226 -10.61 -6.66 -1.75
N ASP A 227 -9.87 -7.12 -2.76
CA ASP A 227 -8.75 -8.06 -2.59
C ASP A 227 -7.62 -7.42 -1.76
N MET A 228 -7.32 -6.13 -1.98
CA MET A 228 -6.34 -5.38 -1.18
C MET A 228 -6.82 -5.16 0.27
N LEU A 229 -8.10 -4.83 0.45
CA LEU A 229 -8.72 -4.72 1.78
C LEU A 229 -8.70 -6.06 2.53
N PHE A 230 -8.87 -7.18 1.83
CA PHE A 230 -8.80 -8.51 2.41
C PHE A 230 -7.38 -8.82 2.90
N ASP A 231 -6.36 -8.48 2.12
CA ASP A 231 -4.96 -8.57 2.51
C ASP A 231 -4.66 -7.78 3.80
N ASP A 232 -5.17 -6.54 3.88
CA ASP A 232 -5.04 -5.67 5.06
C ASP A 232 -5.80 -6.22 6.27
N TYR A 233 -6.98 -6.81 6.05
CA TYR A 233 -7.77 -7.45 7.09
C TYR A 233 -7.01 -8.63 7.71
N VAL A 234 -6.44 -9.49 6.88
CA VAL A 234 -5.60 -10.62 7.32
C VAL A 234 -4.33 -10.11 8.03
N ALA A 235 -3.72 -9.03 7.53
CA ALA A 235 -2.55 -8.43 8.15
C ALA A 235 -2.87 -7.84 9.54
N ALA A 236 -4.03 -7.22 9.71
CA ALA A 236 -4.50 -6.66 10.98
C ALA A 236 -4.68 -7.77 12.05
N ILE A 237 -5.28 -8.90 11.68
CA ILE A 237 -5.41 -10.07 12.56
C ILE A 237 -4.02 -10.58 12.99
N LYS A 238 -3.12 -10.80 12.03
CA LYS A 238 -1.74 -11.24 12.31
C LYS A 238 -0.96 -10.25 13.17
N PHE A 239 -1.20 -8.95 13.00
CA PHE A 239 -0.61 -7.92 13.86
C PHE A 239 -1.07 -8.10 15.31
N SER A 240 -2.37 -8.25 15.52
CA SER A 240 -2.97 -8.45 16.85
C SER A 240 -2.48 -9.72 17.54
N GLU A 241 -2.32 -10.81 16.80
CA GLU A 241 -1.75 -12.07 17.31
C GLU A 241 -0.30 -11.93 17.75
N LYS A 242 0.51 -11.21 16.97
CA LYS A 242 1.95 -11.01 17.26
C LYS A 242 2.24 -9.94 18.31
N ASN A 243 1.30 -9.03 18.54
CA ASN A 243 1.48 -7.87 19.41
C ASN A 243 0.37 -7.77 20.47
N PRO A 244 0.12 -8.81 21.28
CA PRO A 244 -0.97 -8.80 22.27
C PRO A 244 -0.83 -7.65 23.28
N THR A 245 0.41 -7.30 23.67
CA THR A 245 0.69 -6.22 24.61
C THR A 245 0.35 -4.84 24.06
N HIS A 246 0.26 -4.66 22.73
CA HIS A 246 -0.24 -3.41 22.14
C HIS A 246 -1.69 -3.16 22.55
N TRP A 247 -2.55 -4.18 22.45
CA TRP A 247 -3.96 -4.06 22.78
C TRP A 247 -4.23 -3.95 24.26
N ILE A 248 -3.44 -4.65 25.07
CA ILE A 248 -3.50 -4.54 26.54
C ILE A 248 -3.27 -3.07 26.94
N LYS A 249 -2.17 -2.46 26.47
CA LYS A 249 -1.86 -1.04 26.75
C LYS A 249 -2.95 -0.09 26.25
N LYS A 250 -3.41 -0.27 25.01
CA LYS A 250 -4.43 0.60 24.41
C LYS A 250 -5.76 0.54 25.15
N CYS A 251 -6.11 -0.62 25.70
CA CYS A 251 -7.31 -0.77 26.53
C CYS A 251 -7.10 -0.20 27.93
N GLU A 252 -5.89 -0.32 28.49
CA GLU A 252 -5.50 0.31 29.76
C GLU A 252 -5.60 1.85 29.70
N GLU A 253 -5.20 2.44 28.59
CA GLU A 253 -5.28 3.90 28.33
C GLU A 253 -6.72 4.41 28.19
N ASN A 254 -7.71 3.53 27.99
CA ASN A 254 -9.11 3.91 27.91
C ASN A 254 -9.86 3.50 29.18
N GLU A 255 -10.09 4.48 30.06
CA GLU A 255 -10.75 4.27 31.36
C GLU A 255 -12.07 3.48 31.30
N LYS A 256 -12.90 3.66 30.26
CA LYS A 256 -14.16 2.91 30.13
C LYS A 256 -13.91 1.45 29.79
N VAL A 257 -12.99 1.18 28.88
CA VAL A 257 -12.64 -0.18 28.43
C VAL A 257 -11.81 -0.90 29.50
N LYS A 258 -10.90 -0.19 30.16
CA LYS A 258 -10.14 -0.67 31.31
C LYS A 258 -11.06 -1.20 32.42
N LYS A 259 -11.98 -0.36 32.91
CA LYS A 259 -12.95 -0.77 33.94
C LYS A 259 -13.81 -1.95 33.49
N LEU A 260 -14.22 -1.97 32.22
CA LEU A 260 -14.96 -3.11 31.66
C LEU A 260 -14.14 -4.41 31.76
N LEU A 261 -12.88 -4.39 31.34
CA LEU A 261 -12.01 -5.57 31.33
C LEU A 261 -11.66 -6.01 32.76
N GLU A 262 -11.32 -5.08 33.64
CA GLU A 262 -11.03 -5.35 35.06
C GLU A 262 -12.24 -5.96 35.78
N ASN A 263 -13.45 -5.43 35.55
CA ASN A 263 -14.70 -5.98 36.09
C ASN A 263 -15.01 -7.40 35.57
N ASN A 264 -14.42 -7.80 34.44
CA ASN A 264 -14.50 -9.16 33.90
C ASN A 264 -13.28 -10.02 34.32
N GLY A 265 -12.50 -9.56 35.28
CA GLY A 265 -11.32 -10.26 35.82
C GLY A 265 -10.21 -10.40 34.79
N ILE A 266 -9.92 -9.34 34.04
CA ILE A 266 -8.80 -9.26 33.10
C ILE A 266 -7.82 -8.22 33.64
N ASP A 267 -6.62 -8.67 34.02
CA ASP A 267 -5.51 -7.82 34.43
C ASP A 267 -4.80 -7.22 33.20
N LEU A 268 -4.77 -5.90 33.09
CA LEU A 268 -4.13 -5.20 31.98
C LEU A 268 -2.64 -4.87 32.22
N SER A 269 -2.05 -5.41 33.28
CA SER A 269 -0.61 -5.30 33.51
C SER A 269 0.19 -6.09 32.45
N VAL A 270 0.87 -5.35 31.56
CA VAL A 270 1.82 -5.94 30.59
C VAL A 270 2.91 -6.74 31.29
N GLN A 271 3.34 -6.31 32.48
CA GLN A 271 4.34 -7.03 33.26
C GLN A 271 3.82 -8.40 33.70
N ASN A 272 2.57 -8.48 34.14
CA ASN A 272 1.96 -9.75 34.56
C ASN A 272 1.67 -10.64 33.35
N PHE A 273 1.13 -10.08 32.26
CA PHE A 273 0.94 -10.80 31.00
C PHE A 273 2.23 -11.44 30.48
N ASN A 274 3.36 -10.72 30.54
CA ASN A 274 4.63 -11.24 30.05
C ASN A 274 5.16 -12.45 30.84
N LYS A 275 4.80 -12.58 32.13
CA LYS A 275 5.19 -13.69 33.00
C LYS A 275 4.40 -14.98 32.73
N LEU A 276 3.26 -14.89 32.06
CA LEU A 276 2.44 -16.05 31.69
C LEU A 276 3.18 -16.97 30.70
N SER A 277 2.90 -18.28 30.79
CA SER A 277 3.25 -19.26 29.77
C SER A 277 2.52 -18.98 28.45
N GLN A 278 2.90 -19.66 27.36
CA GLN A 278 2.28 -19.44 26.05
C GLN A 278 0.79 -19.81 26.05
N ASP A 279 0.42 -20.96 26.63
CA ASP A 279 -0.97 -21.41 26.72
C ASP A 279 -1.82 -20.45 27.56
N GLU A 280 -1.26 -19.92 28.66
CA GLU A 280 -1.90 -18.92 29.49
C GLU A 280 -2.09 -17.58 28.75
N LYS A 281 -1.12 -17.17 27.92
CA LYS A 281 -1.24 -15.98 27.05
C LYS A 281 -2.35 -16.15 26.03
N GLU A 282 -2.46 -17.33 25.42
CA GLU A 282 -3.51 -17.62 24.45
C GLU A 282 -4.90 -17.63 25.10
N ALA A 283 -5.03 -18.28 26.25
CA ALA A 283 -6.27 -18.26 27.04
C ALA A 283 -6.65 -16.84 27.49
N PHE A 284 -5.66 -16.06 27.94
CA PHE A 284 -5.84 -14.65 28.30
C PHE A 284 -6.38 -13.86 27.11
N MET A 285 -5.72 -13.93 25.94
CA MET A 285 -6.12 -13.15 24.77
C MET A 285 -7.49 -13.57 24.23
N LYS A 286 -7.81 -14.88 24.28
CA LYS A 286 -9.15 -15.38 23.94
C LYS A 286 -10.22 -14.77 24.83
N LYS A 287 -10.00 -14.74 26.15
CA LYS A 287 -10.92 -14.10 27.11
C LYS A 287 -11.01 -12.58 26.87
N PHE A 288 -9.86 -11.93 26.69
CA PHE A 288 -9.74 -10.50 26.41
C PHE A 288 -10.60 -10.08 25.22
N TYR A 289 -10.39 -10.70 24.05
CA TYR A 289 -11.17 -10.38 22.85
C TYR A 289 -12.65 -10.73 23.03
N SER A 290 -12.98 -11.86 23.64
CA SER A 290 -14.38 -12.26 23.88
C SER A 290 -15.15 -11.22 24.70
N VAL A 291 -14.52 -10.62 25.73
CA VAL A 291 -15.13 -9.54 26.52
C VAL A 291 -15.34 -8.29 25.68
N LEU A 292 -14.36 -7.88 24.88
CA LEU A 292 -14.50 -6.72 23.99
C LEU A 292 -15.65 -6.91 23.00
N ILE A 293 -15.69 -8.06 22.33
CA ILE A 293 -16.71 -8.40 21.34
C ILE A 293 -18.11 -8.40 21.96
N LYS A 294 -18.29 -9.09 23.10
CA LYS A 294 -19.60 -9.16 23.79
C LYS A 294 -20.14 -7.78 24.18
N ASN A 295 -19.26 -6.81 24.37
CA ASN A 295 -19.59 -5.45 24.77
C ASN A 295 -19.48 -4.44 23.61
N ASN A 296 -19.40 -4.91 22.36
CA ASN A 296 -19.32 -4.08 21.16
C ASN A 296 -18.16 -3.05 21.20
N VAL A 297 -17.03 -3.42 21.80
CA VAL A 297 -15.82 -2.61 21.78
C VAL A 297 -15.03 -2.95 20.53
N ASN A 298 -14.98 -2.01 19.59
CA ASN A 298 -14.34 -2.20 18.29
C ASN A 298 -12.83 -1.91 18.36
N LEU A 299 -12.03 -2.82 17.80
CA LEU A 299 -10.62 -2.62 17.58
C LEU A 299 -10.42 -2.03 16.19
N THR A 300 -9.76 -0.87 16.13
CA THR A 300 -9.59 -0.12 14.88
C THR A 300 -8.22 0.53 14.79
N GLY A 301 -7.81 0.83 13.56
CA GLY A 301 -6.64 1.65 13.27
C GLY A 301 -5.32 0.90 13.44
N HIS A 302 -5.36 -0.42 13.28
CA HIS A 302 -4.18 -1.31 13.29
C HIS A 302 -4.02 -2.07 11.98
N ALA A 303 -4.97 -1.93 11.05
CA ALA A 303 -4.71 -2.19 9.66
C ALA A 303 -3.62 -1.28 9.11
N SER A 304 -3.05 -1.69 7.97
CA SER A 304 -2.00 -0.94 7.31
C SER A 304 -2.52 0.42 6.79
N HIS A 305 -1.62 1.38 6.59
CA HIS A 305 -1.91 2.67 5.97
C HIS A 305 -1.93 2.61 4.43
N ARG A 306 -2.06 1.41 3.84
CA ARG A 306 -2.21 1.25 2.39
C ARG A 306 -3.37 2.09 1.88
N GLY A 307 -3.22 2.62 0.66
CA GLY A 307 -4.19 3.49 0.02
C GLY A 307 -5.58 2.85 -0.09
N ASN A 308 -5.64 1.55 -0.40
CA ASN A 308 -6.90 0.81 -0.66
C ASN A 308 -7.73 1.53 -1.73
N SER A 309 -7.04 1.87 -2.82
CA SER A 309 -7.62 2.49 -4.01
C SER A 309 -7.93 1.42 -5.04
N LYS A 310 -8.96 1.63 -5.87
CA LYS A 310 -9.14 0.79 -7.07
C LYS A 310 -7.95 0.88 -8.04
N PHE A 311 -7.06 1.86 -7.87
CA PHE A 311 -5.83 2.09 -8.66
C PHE A 311 -4.54 1.60 -7.98
N ASP A 312 -4.63 0.80 -6.92
CA ASP A 312 -3.50 0.41 -6.05
C ASP A 312 -2.27 -0.06 -6.85
N ASP A 313 -2.46 -1.04 -7.74
CA ASP A 313 -1.39 -1.61 -8.58
C ASP A 313 -0.75 -0.57 -9.51
N LEU A 314 -1.55 0.28 -10.16
CA LEU A 314 -1.02 1.33 -11.05
C LEU A 314 -0.23 2.37 -10.25
N TYR A 315 -0.75 2.78 -9.09
CA TYR A 315 -0.04 3.74 -8.24
C TYR A 315 1.27 3.15 -7.73
N HIS A 316 1.27 1.89 -7.31
CA HIS A 316 2.46 1.17 -6.89
C HIS A 316 3.54 1.18 -7.99
N GLU A 317 3.18 0.78 -9.22
CA GLU A 317 4.13 0.75 -10.33
C GLU A 317 4.61 2.14 -10.76
N MET A 318 3.75 3.15 -10.69
CA MET A 318 4.14 4.55 -10.87
C MET A 318 5.10 5.03 -9.77
N GLY A 319 4.93 4.52 -8.55
CA GLY A 319 5.87 4.73 -7.45
C GLY A 319 7.26 4.19 -7.78
N HIS A 320 7.36 2.97 -8.32
CA HIS A 320 8.61 2.43 -8.84
C HIS A 320 9.20 3.29 -9.96
N LEU A 321 8.39 3.66 -10.95
CA LEU A 321 8.80 4.48 -12.10
C LEU A 321 9.45 5.80 -11.64
N LEU A 322 8.74 6.56 -10.82
CA LEU A 322 9.20 7.86 -10.33
C LEU A 322 10.37 7.73 -9.35
N HIS A 323 10.39 6.68 -8.52
CA HIS A 323 11.53 6.40 -7.65
C HIS A 323 12.82 6.10 -8.45
N ASN A 324 12.69 5.39 -9.57
CA ASN A 324 13.82 5.16 -10.48
C ASN A 324 14.32 6.46 -11.12
N LYS A 325 13.41 7.39 -11.42
CA LYS A 325 13.75 8.73 -11.93
C LYS A 325 14.45 9.60 -10.87
N ASN A 326 14.13 9.41 -9.58
CA ASN A 326 14.75 10.13 -8.45
C ASN A 326 16.10 9.56 -7.97
N THR A 327 16.45 8.35 -8.41
CA THR A 327 17.66 7.64 -7.94
C THR A 327 18.73 7.59 -9.03
N CYS A 328 19.96 7.27 -8.64
CA CYS A 328 21.10 7.15 -9.55
C CYS A 328 21.84 5.82 -9.37
N LEU A 329 22.78 5.54 -10.28
CA LEU A 329 23.64 4.37 -10.20
C LEU A 329 24.38 4.28 -8.86
N LYS A 330 24.85 5.40 -8.30
CA LYS A 330 25.48 5.39 -6.96
C LYS A 330 24.52 4.88 -5.89
N ASP A 331 23.24 5.27 -5.90
CA ASP A 331 22.25 4.76 -4.94
C ASP A 331 22.07 3.24 -5.09
N SER A 332 22.02 2.73 -6.33
CA SER A 332 21.82 1.31 -6.63
C SER A 332 23.04 0.43 -6.40
N PHE A 333 24.27 0.91 -6.61
CA PHE A 333 25.48 0.09 -6.47
C PHE A 333 26.14 0.20 -5.10
N TRP A 334 26.18 1.41 -4.52
CA TRP A 334 26.96 1.69 -3.30
C TRP A 334 26.17 2.40 -2.20
N GLY A 335 24.98 2.89 -2.52
CA GLY A 335 24.17 3.70 -1.63
C GLY A 335 23.01 2.95 -1.01
N ARG A 336 21.95 3.71 -0.75
CA ARG A 336 20.76 3.30 0.01
C ARG A 336 19.96 2.15 -0.63
N LEU A 337 20.13 1.90 -1.92
CA LEU A 337 19.45 0.83 -2.67
C LEU A 337 20.40 -0.30 -3.11
N SER A 338 21.65 -0.30 -2.63
CA SER A 338 22.60 -1.37 -2.90
C SER A 338 22.18 -2.69 -2.27
N THR A 339 22.66 -3.81 -2.80
CA THR A 339 22.43 -5.14 -2.23
C THR A 339 22.80 -5.21 -0.74
N LYS A 340 23.87 -4.53 -0.33
CA LYS A 340 24.28 -4.42 1.07
C LYS A 340 23.22 -3.67 1.90
N SER A 341 22.78 -2.50 1.44
CA SER A 341 21.76 -1.69 2.12
C SER A 341 20.39 -2.38 2.17
N THR A 342 20.00 -3.09 1.11
CA THR A 342 18.77 -3.89 1.08
C THR A 342 18.82 -5.03 2.09
N LYS A 343 19.95 -5.76 2.18
CA LYS A 343 20.14 -6.78 3.23
C LYS A 343 20.09 -6.17 4.63
N ALA A 344 20.69 -4.99 4.82
CA ALA A 344 20.64 -4.28 6.09
C ALA A 344 19.21 -3.83 6.46
N PHE A 345 18.42 -3.37 5.48
CA PHE A 345 16.99 -3.06 5.68
C PHE A 345 16.21 -4.30 6.14
N MET A 346 16.41 -5.43 5.47
CA MET A 346 15.72 -6.69 5.79
C MET A 346 16.14 -7.31 7.13
N ALA A 347 17.28 -6.91 7.69
CA ALA A 347 17.76 -7.36 8.99
C ALA A 347 17.37 -6.40 10.13
N ASP A 348 16.87 -5.20 9.81
CA ASP A 348 16.57 -4.15 10.77
C ASP A 348 15.09 -4.20 11.19
N LYS A 349 14.84 -4.71 12.40
CA LYS A 349 13.49 -4.90 12.94
C LYS A 349 12.70 -3.60 13.04
N GLU A 350 13.35 -2.47 13.35
CA GLU A 350 12.66 -1.18 13.48
C GLU A 350 12.29 -0.62 12.11
N LYS A 351 13.15 -0.79 11.08
CA LYS A 351 12.77 -0.46 9.69
C LYS A 351 11.63 -1.34 9.19
N LEU A 352 11.66 -2.65 9.46
CA LEU A 352 10.57 -3.54 9.07
C LEU A 352 9.26 -3.20 9.79
N LYS A 353 9.32 -2.84 11.08
CA LYS A 353 8.15 -2.35 11.83
C LYS A 353 7.60 -1.05 11.22
N THR A 354 8.47 -0.12 10.86
CA THR A 354 8.09 1.15 10.19
C THR A 354 7.44 0.87 8.83
N ALA A 355 8.05 0.02 8.00
CA ALA A 355 7.50 -0.37 6.71
C ALA A 355 6.18 -1.16 6.84
N GLY A 356 6.06 -1.99 7.87
CA GLY A 356 4.86 -2.75 8.17
C GLY A 356 3.64 -1.91 8.51
N LYS A 357 3.83 -0.66 8.95
CA LYS A 357 2.74 0.31 9.08
C LYS A 357 2.07 0.63 7.74
N ILE A 358 2.79 0.50 6.63
CA ILE A 358 2.26 0.78 5.28
C ILE A 358 1.66 -0.45 4.65
N SER A 359 2.37 -1.57 4.65
CA SER A 359 1.83 -2.88 4.27
C SER A 359 2.80 -4.01 4.63
N TRP A 360 2.34 -5.25 4.55
CA TRP A 360 3.24 -6.40 4.64
C TRP A 360 4.25 -6.43 3.48
N TYR A 361 3.86 -5.92 2.31
CA TYR A 361 4.66 -5.92 1.09
C TYR A 361 5.79 -4.87 1.15
N ALA A 362 5.53 -3.72 1.77
CA ALA A 362 6.52 -2.68 2.02
C ALA A 362 7.75 -3.18 2.81
N GLN A 363 7.62 -4.28 3.57
CA GLN A 363 8.73 -4.89 4.33
C GLN A 363 9.71 -5.70 3.45
N LYS A 364 9.40 -5.94 2.17
CA LYS A 364 10.21 -6.81 1.31
C LYS A 364 11.57 -6.23 0.99
N ASN A 365 11.63 -4.95 0.64
CA ASN A 365 12.85 -4.22 0.34
C ASN A 365 12.56 -2.70 0.31
N PRO A 366 13.60 -1.85 0.27
CA PRO A 366 13.42 -0.39 0.22
C PRO A 366 12.65 0.14 -1.00
N GLN A 367 12.68 -0.56 -2.14
CA GLN A 367 11.95 -0.15 -3.34
C GLN A 367 10.44 -0.39 -3.17
N GLU A 368 10.03 -1.56 -2.68
CA GLU A 368 8.62 -1.82 -2.36
C GLU A 368 8.11 -0.88 -1.28
N PHE A 369 8.92 -0.60 -0.26
CA PHE A 369 8.55 0.38 0.76
C PHE A 369 8.21 1.74 0.15
N VAL A 370 9.04 2.24 -0.77
CA VAL A 370 8.80 3.51 -1.46
C VAL A 370 7.55 3.43 -2.36
N ALA A 371 7.39 2.35 -3.12
CA ALA A 371 6.23 2.19 -4.01
C ALA A 371 4.90 2.14 -3.23
N GLU A 372 4.85 1.39 -2.13
CA GLU A 372 3.67 1.28 -1.27
C GLU A 372 3.35 2.62 -0.57
N CYS A 373 4.37 3.36 -0.11
CA CYS A 373 4.16 4.70 0.45
C CYS A 373 3.59 5.65 -0.61
N PHE A 374 4.17 5.63 -1.83
CA PHE A 374 3.71 6.45 -2.93
C PHE A 374 2.25 6.15 -3.30
N ASN A 375 1.90 4.86 -3.36
CA ASN A 375 0.52 4.40 -3.57
C ASN A 375 -0.43 5.00 -2.52
N ALA A 376 -0.11 4.83 -1.23
CA ALA A 376 -0.92 5.39 -0.15
C ALA A 376 -1.09 6.92 -0.26
N LEU A 377 -0.02 7.64 -0.57
CA LEU A 377 -0.06 9.09 -0.76
C LEU A 377 -0.94 9.51 -1.96
N CYS A 378 -0.88 8.79 -3.08
CA CYS A 378 -1.73 9.06 -4.24
C CYS A 378 -3.21 8.79 -3.96
N ALA A 379 -3.51 7.76 -3.16
CA ALA A 379 -4.84 7.48 -2.65
C ALA A 379 -5.34 8.53 -1.63
N GLY A 380 -4.46 9.44 -1.17
CA GLY A 380 -4.80 10.53 -0.26
C GLY A 380 -4.60 10.20 1.22
N SER A 381 -3.96 9.07 1.54
CA SER A 381 -3.61 8.73 2.92
C SER A 381 -2.55 9.70 3.45
N LYS A 382 -2.71 10.13 4.70
CA LYS A 382 -1.64 10.79 5.46
C LYS A 382 -0.79 9.72 6.14
N LEU A 383 0.50 9.72 5.86
CA LEU A 383 1.43 8.74 6.43
C LEU A 383 2.06 9.24 7.73
N PRO A 384 2.41 8.34 8.68
CA PRO A 384 3.13 8.72 9.89
C PRO A 384 4.49 9.38 9.62
N ASP A 385 4.94 10.24 10.54
CA ASP A 385 6.15 11.06 10.34
C ASP A 385 7.42 10.20 10.24
N ASP A 386 7.50 9.09 10.98
CA ASP A 386 8.62 8.15 10.90
C ASP A 386 8.66 7.40 9.56
N VAL A 387 7.49 7.06 9.01
CA VAL A 387 7.37 6.53 7.65
C VAL A 387 7.84 7.57 6.64
N MET A 388 7.37 8.82 6.74
CA MET A 388 7.74 9.88 5.79
C MET A 388 9.24 10.19 5.83
N LYS A 389 9.86 10.21 7.02
CA LYS A 389 11.33 10.33 7.17
C LYS A 389 12.06 9.20 6.45
N MET A 390 11.59 7.95 6.60
CA MET A 390 12.19 6.81 5.89
C MET A 390 11.94 6.87 4.38
N TYR A 391 10.76 7.34 3.95
CA TYR A 391 10.40 7.53 2.54
C TYR A 391 11.31 8.54 1.87
N GLU A 392 11.54 9.69 2.50
CA GLU A 392 12.50 10.70 2.05
C GLU A 392 13.93 10.17 2.05
N TYR A 393 14.31 9.44 3.11
CA TYR A 393 15.62 8.78 3.16
C TYR A 393 15.82 7.85 1.98
N TYR A 394 14.80 7.12 1.51
CA TYR A 394 14.93 6.27 0.32
C TYR A 394 14.67 7.00 -1.01
N LYS A 395 14.54 8.33 -1.02
CA LYS A 395 14.26 9.17 -2.21
C LYS A 395 12.91 8.92 -2.87
N GLY A 396 11.89 8.69 -2.03
CA GLY A 396 10.51 8.64 -2.48
C GLY A 396 10.07 9.88 -3.28
N PRO A 397 9.24 9.72 -4.32
CA PRO A 397 8.67 10.84 -5.07
C PRO A 397 7.87 11.81 -4.19
N LYS A 398 8.29 13.09 -4.16
CA LYS A 398 7.58 14.12 -3.38
C LYS A 398 6.42 14.71 -4.17
N LEU A 399 5.25 14.73 -3.56
CA LEU A 399 4.09 15.49 -4.04
C LEU A 399 4.30 16.99 -3.77
N PRO A 400 3.82 17.90 -4.63
CA PRO A 400 4.08 19.35 -4.53
C PRO A 400 3.60 20.06 -3.25
N ASP A 401 2.69 19.44 -2.48
CA ASP A 401 2.09 20.02 -1.27
C ASP A 401 2.22 19.11 -0.03
N MET A 402 3.26 18.28 0.03
CA MET A 402 3.57 17.44 1.21
C MET A 402 4.50 18.12 2.21
#